data_AF-A0A4R8Z5G5-F1
#
_entry.id   AF-A0A4R8Z5G5-F1
#
_cell.length_a   1.000
_cell.length_b   1.000
_cell.length_c   1.000
_cell.angle_alpha   90.00
_cell.angle_beta   90.00
_cell.angle_gamma   90.00
#
_symmetry.space_group_name_H-M   'P 1'
#
loop_
_entity.id
_entity.type
_entity.pdbx_description
1 polymer ?
#
loop_
_entity_poly.entity_id
_entity_poly.type
_entity_poly.pdbx_seq_one_letter_code
_entity_poly.pdbx_strand_id
1 'polypeptide(L)'
;MQTVLDGKWRSLDGRPMHEAVVAFSELHESLFADELTRTLGVQWQTRERGRDRHPAWALTGVPEALVAEFSTRARHIDVETDRLIEEYVTSHGRRPTLVTIMKLRAQATLATRPAKQVHSLADLTAAWRERAARVLGHDVSTLAGLTSSPVILREEDLPHEAVDALGLSVMTAVSEKRATWRHWNLTAEAARQTMPYRFASASDREAVVGLIVDAAERASLRLTPPELAVSPLEFQREDGTSVFRPRHSIVFTSSELLAAEARLLERAALLTAPRVALGSAAATWHQNGCAVAAYRDRYAIIGAKPLGVVPESTAQKLDASRAHAALAEAQRLADGHAFDARGLTVIAGLPPAGIRI
;
A
#
# COMPACT_ATOMS: atom_id res chain seq x y z
N MET A 1 14.30 -27.51 -4.40
CA MET A 1 14.37 -27.06 -5.81
C MET A 1 15.69 -27.52 -6.40
N GLN A 2 15.72 -27.91 -7.67
CA GLN A 2 16.96 -28.24 -8.39
C GLN A 2 17.62 -26.95 -8.89
N THR A 3 18.91 -26.76 -8.65
CA THR A 3 19.66 -25.56 -9.08
C THR A 3 20.12 -25.70 -10.53
N VAL A 4 19.95 -24.64 -11.33
CA VAL A 4 20.37 -24.62 -12.75
C VAL A 4 21.90 -24.68 -12.91
N LEU A 5 22.64 -24.06 -11.98
CA LEU A 5 24.11 -23.95 -12.08
C LEU A 5 24.86 -25.29 -11.95
N ASP A 6 24.41 -26.17 -11.05
CA ASP A 6 25.12 -27.43 -10.74
C ASP A 6 24.19 -28.66 -10.65
N GLY A 7 22.91 -28.51 -10.98
CA GLY A 7 21.93 -29.60 -11.02
C GLY A 7 21.56 -30.20 -9.67
N LYS A 8 22.02 -29.64 -8.54
CA LYS A 8 21.82 -30.21 -7.20
C LYS A 8 20.51 -29.78 -6.56
N TRP A 9 19.95 -30.64 -5.72
CA TRP A 9 18.75 -30.33 -4.94
C TRP A 9 19.12 -29.56 -3.67
N ARG A 10 18.48 -28.42 -3.47
CA ARG A 10 18.65 -27.57 -2.28
C ARG A 10 17.31 -27.03 -1.77
N SER A 11 17.32 -26.57 -0.51
CA SER A 11 16.23 -25.78 0.06
C SER A 11 16.03 -24.49 -0.74
N LEU A 12 14.78 -24.07 -0.90
CA LEU A 12 14.45 -22.80 -1.55
C LEU A 12 14.82 -21.63 -0.62
N ASP A 13 15.47 -20.59 -1.13
CA ASP A 13 15.64 -19.34 -0.39
C ASP A 13 14.30 -18.60 -0.35
N GLY A 14 13.67 -18.56 0.82
CA GLY A 14 12.37 -17.92 1.02
C GLY A 14 12.42 -16.40 1.09
N ARG A 15 13.60 -15.78 1.33
CA ARG A 15 13.71 -14.32 1.47
C ARG A 15 13.24 -13.55 0.24
N PRO A 16 13.70 -13.84 -0.99
CA PRO A 16 13.20 -13.14 -2.18
C PRO A 16 11.70 -13.36 -2.40
N MET A 17 11.18 -14.54 -2.05
CA MET A 17 9.74 -14.83 -2.13
C MET A 17 8.96 -13.94 -1.15
N HIS A 18 9.42 -13.83 0.09
CA HIS A 18 8.79 -12.96 1.10
C HIS A 18 8.82 -11.49 0.72
N GLU A 19 9.91 -11.00 0.13
CA GLU A 19 10.01 -9.62 -0.36
C GLU A 19 9.02 -9.34 -1.52
N ALA A 20 8.71 -10.35 -2.33
CA ALA A 20 7.82 -10.25 -3.50
C ALA A 20 6.33 -10.52 -3.22
N VAL A 21 5.96 -11.04 -2.04
CA VAL A 21 4.57 -11.49 -1.75
C VAL A 21 3.51 -10.45 -2.10
N VAL A 22 3.75 -9.17 -1.78
CA VAL A 22 2.77 -8.11 -2.08
C VAL A 22 2.67 -7.88 -3.58
N ALA A 23 3.78 -7.86 -4.31
CA ALA A 23 3.77 -7.70 -5.76
C ALA A 23 3.01 -8.85 -6.45
N PHE A 24 3.27 -10.09 -6.04
CA PHE A 24 2.56 -11.25 -6.56
C PHE A 24 1.08 -11.24 -6.20
N SER A 25 0.70 -10.75 -5.02
CA SER A 25 -0.70 -10.60 -4.66
C SER A 25 -1.42 -9.60 -5.57
N GLU A 26 -0.82 -8.43 -5.82
CA GLU A 26 -1.43 -7.41 -6.68
C GLU A 26 -1.45 -7.83 -8.16
N LEU A 27 -0.39 -8.50 -8.63
CA LEU A 27 -0.36 -9.07 -9.97
C LEU A 27 -1.40 -10.19 -10.13
N HIS A 28 -1.56 -11.06 -9.13
CA HIS A 28 -2.59 -12.08 -9.12
C HIS A 28 -3.99 -11.47 -9.23
N GLU A 29 -4.32 -10.46 -8.39
CA GLU A 29 -5.63 -9.80 -8.43
C GLU A 29 -5.91 -9.17 -9.81
N SER A 30 -4.91 -8.54 -10.41
CA SER A 30 -5.06 -7.88 -11.72
C SER A 30 -5.15 -8.86 -12.89
N LEU A 31 -4.37 -9.94 -12.88
CA LEU A 31 -4.51 -11.05 -13.84
C LEU A 31 -5.85 -11.76 -13.70
N PHE A 32 -6.32 -11.98 -12.48
CA PHE A 32 -7.61 -12.58 -12.21
C PHE A 32 -8.75 -11.68 -12.73
N ALA A 33 -8.63 -10.37 -12.57
CA ALA A 33 -9.59 -9.43 -13.11
C ALA A 33 -9.65 -9.42 -14.63
N ASP A 34 -8.50 -9.49 -15.31
CA ASP A 34 -8.44 -9.62 -16.76
C ASP A 34 -9.13 -10.89 -17.23
N GLU A 35 -8.81 -12.02 -16.61
CA GLU A 35 -9.34 -13.33 -16.99
C GLU A 35 -10.87 -13.39 -16.81
N LEU A 36 -11.37 -12.95 -15.65
CA LEU A 36 -12.81 -12.92 -15.40
C LEU A 36 -13.53 -11.97 -16.35
N THR A 37 -12.96 -10.81 -16.64
CA THR A 37 -13.55 -9.88 -17.59
C THR A 37 -13.56 -10.45 -19.01
N ARG A 38 -12.48 -11.09 -19.46
CA ARG A 38 -12.39 -11.70 -20.80
C ARG A 38 -13.35 -12.88 -20.96
N THR A 39 -13.48 -13.71 -19.92
CA THR A 39 -14.26 -14.95 -19.98
C THR A 39 -15.74 -14.73 -19.67
N LEU A 40 -16.08 -13.79 -18.77
CA LEU A 40 -17.45 -13.60 -18.27
C LEU A 40 -18.01 -12.19 -18.53
N GLY A 41 -17.24 -11.26 -19.09
CA GLY A 41 -17.69 -9.89 -19.36
C GLY A 41 -17.96 -9.04 -18.11
N VAL A 42 -17.46 -9.47 -16.94
CA VAL A 42 -17.76 -8.80 -15.67
C VAL A 42 -17.12 -7.42 -15.56
N GLN A 43 -17.83 -6.53 -14.88
CA GLN A 43 -17.37 -5.20 -14.54
C GLN A 43 -16.85 -5.12 -13.11
N TRP A 44 -16.01 -4.13 -12.86
CA TRP A 44 -15.35 -3.92 -11.58
C TRP A 44 -15.60 -2.51 -11.07
N GLN A 45 -15.72 -2.39 -9.75
CA GLN A 45 -15.86 -1.13 -9.05
C GLN A 45 -14.88 -1.09 -7.87
N THR A 46 -14.43 0.12 -7.56
CA THR A 46 -13.62 0.38 -6.39
C THR A 46 -14.48 0.41 -5.12
N ARG A 47 -14.00 -0.20 -4.04
CA ARG A 47 -14.59 -0.15 -2.70
C ARG A 47 -13.58 0.39 -1.71
N GLU A 48 -13.98 1.46 -1.03
CA GLU A 48 -13.20 2.05 0.06
C GLU A 48 -13.06 1.06 1.22
N ARG A 49 -11.83 0.92 1.73
CA ARG A 49 -11.53 0.03 2.87
C ARG A 49 -11.13 0.77 4.13
N GLY A 50 -11.36 2.08 4.14
CA GLY A 50 -10.95 2.99 5.21
C GLY A 50 -9.63 3.70 4.91
N ARG A 51 -9.32 4.68 5.77
CA ARG A 51 -8.40 5.79 5.50
C ARG A 51 -6.93 5.38 5.22
N ASP A 52 -6.50 4.17 5.53
CA ASP A 52 -5.11 3.70 5.42
C ASP A 52 -4.96 2.34 4.74
N ARG A 53 -5.97 1.97 3.94
CA ARG A 53 -5.93 0.77 3.12
C ARG A 53 -6.07 1.15 1.66
N HIS A 54 -5.36 0.43 0.80
CA HIS A 54 -5.63 0.53 -0.62
C HIS A 54 -7.10 0.13 -0.87
N PRO A 55 -7.82 0.88 -1.73
CA PRO A 55 -9.15 0.49 -2.14
C PRO A 55 -9.16 -0.95 -2.68
N ALA A 56 -10.21 -1.71 -2.38
CA ALA A 56 -10.41 -3.02 -3.00
C ALA A 56 -11.13 -2.87 -4.32
N TRP A 57 -10.89 -3.83 -5.21
CA TRP A 57 -11.68 -4.02 -6.41
C TRP A 57 -12.69 -5.13 -6.17
N ALA A 58 -13.93 -4.90 -6.58
CA ALA A 58 -15.02 -5.86 -6.44
C ALA A 58 -15.87 -5.88 -7.70
N LEU A 59 -16.56 -6.99 -7.94
CA LEU A 59 -17.49 -7.10 -9.05
C LEU A 59 -18.64 -6.10 -8.89
N THR A 60 -18.93 -5.38 -9.97
CA THR A 60 -20.13 -4.54 -10.07
C THR A 60 -21.37 -5.42 -9.99
N GLY A 61 -22.38 -4.98 -9.24
CA GLY A 61 -23.64 -5.71 -9.09
C GLY A 61 -23.67 -6.75 -7.97
N VAL A 62 -22.53 -7.10 -7.36
CA VAL A 62 -22.50 -7.97 -6.16
C VAL A 62 -22.67 -7.10 -4.90
N PRO A 63 -23.80 -7.08 -4.19
CA PRO A 63 -24.00 -6.16 -3.08
C PRO A 63 -23.12 -6.47 -1.87
N GLU A 64 -22.77 -5.46 -1.07
CA GLU A 64 -21.95 -5.65 0.14
C GLU A 64 -22.63 -6.59 1.16
N ALA A 65 -23.96 -6.55 1.25
CA ALA A 65 -24.72 -7.47 2.09
C ALA A 65 -24.49 -8.94 1.71
N LEU A 66 -24.35 -9.23 0.41
CA LEU A 66 -24.04 -10.58 -0.06
C LEU A 66 -22.61 -10.98 0.30
N VAL A 67 -21.64 -10.08 0.14
CA VAL A 67 -20.26 -10.31 0.59
C VAL A 67 -20.21 -10.60 2.10
N ALA A 68 -20.95 -9.83 2.91
CA ALA A 68 -21.03 -10.01 4.35
C ALA A 68 -21.60 -11.39 4.75
N GLU A 69 -22.68 -11.85 4.08
CA GLU A 69 -23.28 -13.17 4.31
C GLU A 69 -22.28 -14.31 4.08
N PHE A 70 -21.40 -14.19 3.08
CA PHE A 70 -20.41 -15.20 2.75
C PHE A 70 -19.06 -15.02 3.46
N SER A 71 -18.87 -13.95 4.24
CA SER A 71 -17.64 -13.63 4.98
C SER A 71 -17.69 -14.00 6.47
N THR A 72 -18.43 -15.05 6.83
CA THR A 72 -18.70 -15.44 8.24
C THR A 72 -17.43 -15.66 9.07
N ARG A 73 -16.42 -16.33 8.50
CA ARG A 73 -15.17 -16.60 9.22
C ARG A 73 -14.38 -15.33 9.49
N ALA A 74 -14.33 -14.39 8.54
CA ALA A 74 -13.64 -13.12 8.75
C ALA A 74 -14.24 -12.37 9.94
N ARG A 75 -15.59 -12.32 10.00
CA ARG A 75 -16.31 -11.73 11.14
C ARG A 75 -15.99 -12.42 12.47
N HIS A 76 -15.94 -13.76 12.51
CA HIS A 76 -15.57 -14.47 13.73
C HIS A 76 -14.13 -14.18 14.18
N ILE A 77 -13.20 -14.08 13.22
CA ILE A 77 -11.80 -13.70 13.50
C ILE A 77 -11.73 -12.30 14.07
N ASP A 78 -12.47 -11.34 13.50
CA ASP A 78 -12.48 -9.95 13.97
C ASP A 78 -13.01 -9.87 15.40
N VAL A 79 -14.17 -10.49 15.68
CA VAL A 79 -14.76 -10.55 17.03
C VAL A 79 -13.80 -11.18 18.06
N GLU A 80 -13.17 -12.31 17.72
CA GLU A 80 -12.22 -12.96 18.64
C GLU A 80 -10.92 -12.14 18.80
N THR A 81 -10.49 -11.42 17.76
CA THR A 81 -9.34 -10.51 17.84
C THR A 81 -9.64 -9.37 18.81
N ASP A 82 -10.84 -8.77 18.74
CA ASP A 82 -11.25 -7.69 19.63
C ASP A 82 -11.31 -8.17 21.09
N ARG A 83 -11.88 -9.35 21.33
CA ARG A 83 -11.89 -9.99 22.66
C ARG A 83 -10.47 -10.18 23.22
N LEU A 84 -9.54 -10.67 22.41
CA LEU A 84 -8.14 -10.86 22.80
C LEU A 84 -7.41 -9.54 23.08
N ILE A 85 -7.75 -8.47 22.35
CA ILE A 85 -7.22 -7.12 22.60
C ILE A 85 -7.75 -6.58 23.93
N GLU A 86 -9.04 -6.73 24.21
CA GLU A 86 -9.64 -6.31 25.49
C GLU A 86 -9.01 -7.05 26.67
N GLU A 87 -8.81 -8.36 26.55
CA GLU A 87 -8.13 -9.19 27.55
C GLU A 87 -6.68 -8.73 27.78
N TYR A 88 -5.96 -8.41 26.71
CA TYR A 88 -4.61 -7.85 26.79
C TYR A 88 -4.60 -6.50 27.53
N VAL A 89 -5.56 -5.61 27.24
CA VAL A 89 -5.66 -4.30 27.89
C VAL A 89 -5.94 -4.45 29.38
N THR A 90 -6.88 -5.32 29.77
CA THR A 90 -7.20 -5.58 31.18
C THR A 90 -6.00 -6.13 31.95
N SER A 91 -5.23 -7.04 31.35
CA SER A 91 -4.08 -7.68 32.00
C SER A 91 -2.82 -6.81 32.05
N HIS A 92 -2.58 -5.95 31.05
CA HIS A 92 -1.33 -5.18 30.93
C HIS A 92 -1.50 -3.67 31.16
N GLY A 93 -2.73 -3.18 31.33
CA GLY A 93 -3.03 -1.75 31.55
C GLY A 93 -2.70 -0.84 30.37
N ARG A 94 -2.42 -1.41 29.18
CA ARG A 94 -2.06 -0.66 27.96
C ARG A 94 -2.55 -1.36 26.70
N ARG A 95 -2.77 -0.58 25.63
CA ARG A 95 -3.12 -1.13 24.31
C ARG A 95 -1.95 -1.95 23.75
N PRO A 96 -2.19 -3.12 23.12
CA PRO A 96 -1.13 -3.86 22.44
C PRO A 96 -0.58 -3.06 21.24
N THR A 97 0.71 -3.24 20.97
CA THR A 97 1.35 -2.65 19.78
C THR A 97 0.82 -3.31 18.49
N LEU A 98 1.06 -2.72 17.32
CA LEU A 98 0.62 -3.30 16.05
C LEU A 98 1.13 -4.73 15.85
N VAL A 99 2.39 -4.99 16.20
CA VAL A 99 2.99 -6.34 16.14
C VAL A 99 2.25 -7.32 17.04
N THR A 100 1.88 -6.89 18.25
CA THR A 100 1.11 -7.73 19.17
C THR A 100 -0.31 -7.95 18.66
N ILE A 101 -0.98 -6.93 18.10
CA ILE A 101 -2.30 -7.07 17.47
C ILE A 101 -2.26 -8.10 16.34
N MET A 102 -1.22 -8.10 15.49
CA MET A 102 -1.06 -9.11 14.44
C MET A 102 -0.92 -10.53 15.00
N LYS A 103 -0.21 -10.70 16.13
CA LYS A 103 -0.11 -12.00 16.81
C LYS A 103 -1.45 -12.45 17.40
N LEU A 104 -2.19 -11.54 18.05
CA LEU A 104 -3.53 -11.83 18.57
C LEU A 104 -4.50 -12.20 17.45
N ARG A 105 -4.44 -11.52 16.30
CA ARG A 105 -5.22 -11.88 15.11
C ARG A 105 -4.85 -13.26 14.56
N ALA A 106 -3.57 -13.62 14.55
CA ALA A 106 -3.12 -14.95 14.15
C ALA A 106 -3.66 -16.04 15.11
N GLN A 107 -3.65 -15.77 16.43
CA GLN A 107 -4.25 -16.63 17.43
C GLN A 107 -5.77 -16.78 17.19
N ALA A 108 -6.50 -15.68 17.00
CA ALA A 108 -7.94 -15.70 16.68
C ALA A 108 -8.24 -16.51 15.40
N THR A 109 -7.38 -16.40 14.39
CA THR A 109 -7.50 -17.16 13.12
C THR A 109 -7.45 -18.68 13.32
N LEU A 110 -6.63 -19.14 14.26
CA LEU A 110 -6.53 -20.55 14.63
C LEU A 110 -7.68 -20.98 15.55
N ALA A 111 -8.00 -20.18 16.57
CA ALA A 111 -9.03 -20.49 17.56
C ALA A 111 -10.45 -20.57 16.95
N THR A 112 -10.75 -19.72 15.97
CA THR A 112 -12.06 -19.67 15.31
C THR A 112 -12.22 -20.70 14.18
N ARG A 113 -11.22 -21.55 13.94
CA ARG A 113 -11.25 -22.53 12.83
C ARG A 113 -12.18 -23.70 13.18
N PRO A 114 -13.33 -23.87 12.50
CA PRO A 114 -14.20 -25.01 12.74
C PRO A 114 -13.56 -26.31 12.23
N ALA A 115 -14.00 -27.43 12.78
CA ALA A 115 -13.69 -28.75 12.25
C ALA A 115 -14.22 -28.87 10.80
N LYS A 116 -13.43 -29.51 9.92
CA LYS A 116 -13.84 -29.73 8.53
C LYS A 116 -14.95 -30.79 8.51
N GLN A 117 -16.08 -30.43 7.92
CA GLN A 117 -17.16 -31.36 7.59
C GLN A 117 -17.14 -31.63 6.09
N VAL A 118 -17.40 -32.88 5.70
CA VAL A 118 -17.46 -33.28 4.28
C VAL A 118 -18.90 -33.15 3.81
N HIS A 119 -19.10 -32.38 2.75
CA HIS A 119 -20.39 -32.17 2.07
C HIS A 119 -20.19 -32.36 0.58
N SER A 120 -21.24 -32.78 -0.15
CA SER A 120 -21.16 -32.84 -1.61
C SER A 120 -21.14 -31.42 -2.20
N LEU A 121 -20.57 -31.27 -3.40
CA LEU A 121 -20.59 -29.98 -4.12
C LEU A 121 -22.03 -29.54 -4.43
N ALA A 122 -22.93 -30.49 -4.69
CA ALA A 122 -24.34 -30.23 -4.98
C ALA A 122 -25.05 -29.61 -3.76
N ASP A 123 -24.88 -30.21 -2.58
CA ASP A 123 -25.49 -29.72 -1.33
C ASP A 123 -24.94 -28.33 -0.97
N LEU A 124 -23.63 -28.13 -1.11
CA LEU A 124 -23.00 -26.83 -0.86
C LEU A 124 -23.55 -25.75 -1.80
N THR A 125 -23.63 -26.04 -3.10
CA THR A 125 -24.12 -25.08 -4.10
C THR A 125 -25.59 -24.74 -3.90
N ALA A 126 -26.43 -25.74 -3.57
CA ALA A 126 -27.84 -25.53 -3.24
C ALA A 126 -28.00 -24.62 -2.01
N ALA A 127 -27.26 -24.90 -0.93
CA ALA A 127 -27.27 -24.09 0.28
C ALA A 127 -26.73 -22.66 0.03
N TRP A 128 -25.77 -22.49 -0.88
CA TRP A 128 -25.27 -21.17 -1.25
C TRP A 128 -26.31 -20.38 -2.04
N ARG A 129 -27.00 -21.01 -3.01
CA ARG A 129 -28.08 -20.36 -3.78
C ARG A 129 -29.22 -19.91 -2.88
N GLU A 130 -29.65 -20.76 -1.95
CA GLU A 130 -30.71 -20.43 -0.99
C GLU A 130 -30.32 -19.22 -0.11
N ARG A 131 -29.10 -19.23 0.46
CA ARG A 131 -28.62 -18.10 1.27
C ARG A 131 -28.50 -16.82 0.45
N ALA A 132 -28.00 -16.90 -0.78
CA ALA A 132 -27.90 -15.74 -1.67
C ALA A 132 -29.30 -15.18 -2.00
N ALA A 133 -30.26 -16.04 -2.36
CA ALA A 133 -31.62 -15.63 -2.67
C ALA A 133 -32.32 -14.96 -1.48
N ARG A 134 -32.09 -15.45 -0.25
CA ARG A 134 -32.60 -14.83 0.98
C ARG A 134 -32.04 -13.41 1.20
N VAL A 135 -30.76 -13.18 0.88
CA VAL A 135 -30.14 -11.85 1.02
C VAL A 135 -30.56 -10.89 -0.10
N LEU A 136 -30.69 -11.39 -1.33
CA LEU A 136 -31.02 -10.58 -2.50
C LEU A 136 -32.52 -10.31 -2.65
N GLY A 137 -33.37 -11.18 -2.09
CA GLY A 137 -34.82 -11.14 -2.30
C GLY A 137 -35.28 -11.67 -3.67
N HIS A 138 -34.34 -12.15 -4.50
CA HIS A 138 -34.58 -12.74 -5.82
C HIS A 138 -33.50 -13.78 -6.15
N ASP A 139 -33.67 -14.54 -7.23
CA ASP A 139 -32.67 -15.54 -7.64
C ASP A 139 -31.35 -14.86 -8.05
N VAL A 140 -30.23 -15.54 -7.77
CA VAL A 140 -28.88 -15.03 -8.06
C VAL A 140 -28.58 -14.95 -9.55
N SER A 141 -29.31 -15.69 -10.40
CA SER A 141 -29.14 -15.69 -11.86
C SER A 141 -29.34 -14.31 -12.49
N THR A 142 -30.08 -13.41 -11.82
CA THR A 142 -30.31 -12.04 -12.29
C THR A 142 -29.04 -11.19 -12.29
N LEU A 143 -27.99 -11.57 -11.55
CA LEU A 143 -26.70 -10.87 -11.52
C LEU A 143 -25.85 -11.13 -12.77
N ALA A 144 -26.16 -12.17 -13.56
CA ALA A 144 -25.37 -12.57 -14.73
C ALA A 144 -25.50 -11.63 -15.94
N GLY A 145 -26.43 -10.67 -15.91
CA GLY A 145 -26.72 -9.77 -17.05
C GLY A 145 -25.90 -8.48 -17.10
N LEU A 146 -25.02 -8.22 -16.12
CA LEU A 146 -24.25 -6.97 -16.03
C LEU A 146 -22.93 -7.05 -16.82
N THR A 147 -23.02 -7.48 -18.07
CA THR A 147 -21.85 -7.64 -18.94
C THR A 147 -21.57 -6.39 -19.74
N SER A 148 -20.29 -6.08 -19.92
CA SER A 148 -19.83 -5.03 -20.82
C SER A 148 -18.67 -5.54 -21.66
N SER A 149 -18.40 -4.89 -22.78
CA SER A 149 -17.22 -5.10 -23.61
C SER A 149 -16.21 -4.00 -23.30
N PRO A 150 -15.30 -4.19 -22.34
CA PRO A 150 -14.28 -3.20 -22.06
C PRO A 150 -13.27 -3.11 -23.19
N VAL A 151 -12.57 -1.97 -23.25
CA VAL A 151 -11.38 -1.84 -24.09
C VAL A 151 -10.32 -2.80 -23.56
N ILE A 152 -9.86 -3.69 -24.45
CA ILE A 152 -8.80 -4.65 -24.16
C ILE A 152 -7.52 -4.13 -24.78
N LEU A 153 -6.50 -3.94 -23.94
CA LEU A 153 -5.19 -3.43 -24.32
C LEU A 153 -4.20 -4.56 -24.59
N ARG A 154 -3.29 -4.32 -25.51
CA ARG A 154 -2.05 -5.06 -25.74
C ARG A 154 -0.87 -4.22 -25.29
N GLU A 155 0.29 -4.85 -25.16
CA GLU A 155 1.54 -4.13 -24.88
C GLU A 155 1.77 -2.98 -25.89
N GLU A 156 1.58 -3.26 -27.18
CA GLU A 156 1.80 -2.32 -28.29
C GLU A 156 0.84 -1.11 -28.31
N ASP A 157 -0.26 -1.17 -27.58
CA ASP A 157 -1.25 -0.10 -27.52
C ASP A 157 -0.82 1.04 -26.57
N LEU A 158 0.19 0.82 -25.72
CA LEU A 158 0.65 1.83 -24.77
C LEU A 158 1.80 2.66 -25.37
N PRO A 159 1.59 3.96 -25.62
CA PRO A 159 2.67 4.82 -26.08
C PRO A 159 3.73 5.01 -24.98
N HIS A 160 4.99 5.19 -25.39
CA HIS A 160 6.12 5.35 -24.47
C HIS A 160 5.92 6.48 -23.44
N GLU A 161 5.33 7.59 -23.87
CA GLU A 161 5.00 8.73 -22.98
C GLU A 161 4.02 8.34 -21.86
N ALA A 162 3.05 7.45 -22.14
CA ALA A 162 2.12 6.96 -21.12
C ALA A 162 2.84 6.03 -20.13
N VAL A 163 3.76 5.19 -20.62
CA VAL A 163 4.59 4.33 -19.76
C VAL A 163 5.46 5.18 -18.83
N ASP A 164 6.12 6.21 -19.36
CA ASP A 164 6.97 7.09 -18.54
C ASP A 164 6.14 7.90 -17.53
N ALA A 165 4.96 8.40 -17.92
CA ALA A 165 4.04 9.09 -17.02
C ALA A 165 3.55 8.18 -15.88
N LEU A 166 3.18 6.93 -16.20
CA LEU A 166 2.81 5.93 -15.21
C LEU A 166 3.99 5.55 -14.31
N GLY A 167 5.20 5.42 -14.88
CA GLY A 167 6.42 5.17 -14.11
C GLY A 167 6.70 6.27 -13.08
N LEU A 168 6.58 7.53 -13.48
CA LEU A 168 6.70 8.68 -12.59
C LEU A 168 5.62 8.69 -11.50
N SER A 169 4.37 8.38 -11.86
CA SER A 169 3.25 8.23 -10.91
C SER A 169 3.52 7.13 -9.87
N VAL A 170 4.00 5.97 -10.31
CA VAL A 170 4.37 4.84 -9.43
C VAL A 170 5.50 5.23 -8.49
N MET A 171 6.57 5.83 -8.99
CA MET A 171 7.69 6.30 -8.16
C MET A 171 7.21 7.30 -7.11
N THR A 172 6.40 8.28 -7.52
CA THR A 172 5.83 9.30 -6.63
C THR A 172 5.00 8.65 -5.52
N ALA A 173 4.05 7.78 -5.87
CA ALA A 173 3.16 7.12 -4.91
C ALA A 173 3.92 6.23 -3.91
N VAL A 174 5.02 5.59 -4.33
CA VAL A 174 5.89 4.83 -3.42
C VAL A 174 6.69 5.76 -2.51
N SER A 175 7.21 6.88 -3.04
CA SER A 175 7.99 7.86 -2.28
C SER A 175 7.19 8.55 -1.16
N GLU A 176 5.89 8.77 -1.36
CA GLU A 176 5.00 9.32 -0.31
C GLU A 176 4.87 8.39 0.90
N LYS A 177 5.00 7.08 0.68
CA LYS A 177 4.78 6.05 1.70
C LYS A 177 6.07 5.54 2.32
N ARG A 178 7.21 5.73 1.64
CA ARG A 178 8.48 5.10 2.02
C ARG A 178 9.65 6.03 1.70
N ALA A 179 10.58 6.16 2.65
CA ALA A 179 11.85 6.86 2.42
C ALA A 179 12.78 6.09 1.44
N THR A 180 12.66 4.76 1.43
CA THR A 180 13.38 3.87 0.50
C THR A 180 12.50 2.73 0.01
N TRP A 181 12.76 2.24 -1.20
CA TRP A 181 12.02 1.15 -1.82
C TRP A 181 12.90 0.28 -2.71
N ARG A 182 12.35 -0.86 -3.15
CA ARG A 182 12.97 -1.79 -4.12
C ARG A 182 12.01 -2.09 -5.27
N HIS A 183 12.50 -2.81 -6.27
CA HIS A 183 11.73 -3.27 -7.44
C HIS A 183 10.32 -3.78 -7.08
N TRP A 184 10.20 -4.74 -6.16
CA TRP A 184 8.89 -5.33 -5.82
C TRP A 184 7.90 -4.33 -5.20
N ASN A 185 8.35 -3.22 -4.62
CA ASN A 185 7.44 -2.15 -4.21
C ASN A 185 6.86 -1.40 -5.41
N LEU A 186 7.69 -1.14 -6.43
CA LEU A 186 7.27 -0.55 -7.69
C LEU A 186 6.36 -1.50 -8.46
N THR A 187 6.67 -2.80 -8.53
CA THR A 187 5.82 -3.81 -9.16
C THR A 187 4.44 -3.88 -8.52
N ALA A 188 4.37 -3.90 -7.19
CA ALA A 188 3.10 -3.93 -6.48
C ALA A 188 2.26 -2.66 -6.73
N GLU A 189 2.91 -1.50 -6.80
CA GLU A 189 2.21 -0.25 -7.07
C GLU A 189 1.81 -0.10 -8.54
N ALA A 190 2.65 -0.54 -9.49
CA ALA A 190 2.32 -0.59 -10.92
C ALA A 190 1.13 -1.52 -11.18
N ALA A 191 1.10 -2.70 -10.57
CA ALA A 191 -0.06 -3.61 -10.65
C ALA A 191 -1.34 -2.96 -10.10
N ARG A 192 -1.24 -2.21 -8.99
CA ARG A 192 -2.39 -1.45 -8.43
C ARG A 192 -2.88 -0.35 -9.36
N GLN A 193 -1.97 0.47 -9.91
CA GLN A 193 -2.33 1.59 -10.79
C GLN A 193 -2.86 1.12 -12.14
N THR A 194 -2.45 -0.07 -12.61
CA THR A 194 -2.93 -0.67 -13.86
C THR A 194 -4.15 -1.59 -13.68
N MET A 195 -4.67 -1.73 -12.47
CA MET A 195 -5.88 -2.50 -12.18
C MET A 195 -7.15 -1.98 -12.89
N PRO A 196 -7.33 -0.68 -13.20
CA PRO A 196 -8.45 -0.21 -14.02
C PRO A 196 -8.40 -0.69 -15.49
N TYR A 197 -7.23 -1.03 -16.01
CA TYR A 197 -7.06 -1.46 -17.41
C TYR A 197 -7.25 -2.97 -17.56
N ARG A 198 -7.70 -3.41 -18.74
CA ARG A 198 -7.86 -4.82 -19.07
C ARG A 198 -6.93 -5.19 -20.21
N PHE A 199 -6.20 -6.30 -20.08
CA PHE A 199 -5.25 -6.75 -21.08
C PHE A 199 -5.72 -7.99 -21.85
N ALA A 200 -5.24 -8.13 -23.08
CA ALA A 200 -5.59 -9.24 -23.96
C ALA A 200 -5.06 -10.59 -23.45
N SER A 201 -3.92 -10.56 -22.77
CA SER A 201 -3.28 -11.75 -22.20
C SER A 201 -2.54 -11.44 -20.90
N ALA A 202 -2.21 -12.49 -20.15
CA ALA A 202 -1.34 -12.38 -18.98
C ALA A 202 0.04 -11.81 -19.35
N SER A 203 0.58 -12.22 -20.51
CA SER A 203 1.86 -11.72 -21.02
C SER A 203 1.83 -10.23 -21.34
N ASP A 204 0.74 -9.72 -21.93
CA ASP A 204 0.57 -8.28 -22.17
C ASP A 204 0.57 -7.49 -20.85
N ARG A 205 -0.15 -7.97 -19.82
CA ARG A 205 -0.15 -7.32 -18.50
C ARG A 205 1.25 -7.35 -17.87
N GLU A 206 1.92 -8.50 -17.88
CA GLU A 206 3.25 -8.65 -17.30
C GLU A 206 4.27 -7.74 -17.99
N ALA A 207 4.23 -7.66 -19.33
CA ALA A 207 5.09 -6.78 -20.12
C ALA A 207 4.84 -5.31 -19.78
N VAL A 208 3.58 -4.86 -19.75
CA VAL A 208 3.24 -3.47 -19.42
C VAL A 208 3.62 -3.10 -17.99
N VAL A 209 3.36 -3.98 -17.02
CA VAL A 209 3.81 -3.77 -15.63
C VAL A 209 5.34 -3.68 -15.58
N GLY A 210 6.06 -4.55 -16.29
CA GLY A 210 7.51 -4.49 -16.42
C GLY A 210 8.01 -3.15 -16.97
N LEU A 211 7.44 -2.69 -18.09
CA LEU A 211 7.78 -1.41 -18.72
C LEU A 211 7.57 -0.22 -17.77
N ILE A 212 6.45 -0.20 -17.05
CA ILE A 212 6.14 0.84 -16.06
C ILE A 212 7.12 0.80 -14.88
N VAL A 213 7.46 -0.39 -14.40
CA VAL A 213 8.44 -0.56 -13.32
C VAL A 213 9.81 -0.07 -13.75
N ASP A 214 10.26 -0.41 -14.95
CA ASP A 214 11.54 0.07 -15.50
C ASP A 214 11.55 1.61 -15.63
N ALA A 215 10.44 2.21 -16.07
CA ALA A 215 10.27 3.67 -16.10
C ALA A 215 10.32 4.28 -14.69
N ALA A 216 9.67 3.65 -13.70
CA ALA A 216 9.71 4.08 -12.31
C ALA A 216 11.10 3.95 -11.68
N GLU A 217 11.87 2.90 -12.04
CA GLU A 217 13.26 2.74 -11.63
C GLU A 217 14.15 3.83 -12.25
N ARG A 218 13.95 4.18 -13.54
CA ARG A 218 14.66 5.31 -14.20
C ARG A 218 14.33 6.66 -13.55
N ALA A 219 13.10 6.85 -13.10
CA ALA A 219 12.66 8.06 -12.38
C ALA A 219 13.13 8.07 -10.90
N SER A 220 13.65 6.96 -10.38
CA SER A 220 14.13 6.85 -9.00
C SER A 220 15.61 7.17 -8.87
N LEU A 221 16.04 7.59 -7.68
CA LEU A 221 17.45 7.74 -7.34
C LEU A 221 17.97 6.45 -6.69
N ARG A 222 19.01 5.85 -7.27
CA ARG A 222 19.62 4.61 -6.78
C ARG A 222 20.59 4.86 -5.61
N LEU A 223 20.32 4.27 -4.45
CA LEU A 223 21.20 4.32 -3.27
C LEU A 223 22.23 3.18 -3.26
N THR A 224 21.88 2.01 -3.81
CA THR A 224 22.80 0.87 -3.87
C THR A 224 23.86 1.11 -4.96
N PRO A 225 25.17 1.10 -4.66
CA PRO A 225 26.19 1.32 -5.68
C PRO A 225 26.11 0.32 -6.85
N PRO A 226 26.55 0.72 -8.06
CA PRO A 226 26.72 -0.22 -9.17
C PRO A 226 27.72 -1.32 -8.81
N GLU A 227 27.72 -2.40 -9.59
CA GLU A 227 28.77 -3.40 -9.49
C GLU A 227 30.03 -2.83 -10.15
N LEU A 228 31.11 -2.72 -9.37
CA LEU A 228 32.38 -2.13 -9.84
C LEU A 228 33.33 -3.18 -10.40
N ALA A 229 33.11 -4.46 -10.08
CA ALA A 229 33.89 -5.59 -10.55
C ALA A 229 33.07 -6.42 -11.54
N VAL A 230 33.73 -6.96 -12.57
CA VAL A 230 33.09 -7.87 -13.52
C VAL A 230 33.10 -9.28 -12.91
N SER A 231 31.92 -9.88 -12.76
CA SER A 231 31.80 -11.28 -12.37
C SER A 231 32.22 -12.19 -13.54
N PRO A 232 32.99 -13.27 -13.32
CA PRO A 232 33.29 -14.26 -14.37
C PRO A 232 32.01 -14.82 -15.02
N LEU A 233 32.09 -15.23 -16.30
CA LEU A 233 30.91 -15.71 -17.06
C LEU A 233 30.16 -16.85 -16.35
N GLU A 234 30.87 -17.76 -15.69
CA GLU A 234 30.29 -18.86 -14.90
C GLU A 234 29.46 -18.40 -13.69
N PHE A 235 29.67 -17.16 -13.24
CA PHE A 235 28.94 -16.51 -12.14
C PHE A 235 28.05 -15.36 -12.62
N GLN A 236 27.79 -15.28 -13.93
CA GLN A 236 26.78 -14.38 -14.49
C GLN A 236 25.47 -15.14 -14.72
N ARG A 237 24.36 -14.44 -14.56
CA ARG A 237 23.05 -14.88 -15.03
C ARG A 237 22.93 -14.65 -16.55
N GLU A 238 21.85 -15.13 -17.15
CA GLU A 238 21.54 -14.91 -18.57
C GLU A 238 21.44 -13.43 -18.95
N ASP A 239 21.04 -12.57 -18.01
CA ASP A 239 20.97 -11.11 -18.18
C ASP A 239 22.32 -10.39 -17.96
N GLY A 240 23.41 -11.14 -17.74
CA GLY A 240 24.75 -10.62 -17.48
C GLY A 240 24.99 -10.16 -16.04
N THR A 241 23.98 -10.20 -15.16
CA THR A 241 24.13 -9.79 -13.76
C THR A 241 24.82 -10.85 -12.90
N SER A 242 25.56 -10.43 -11.87
CA SER A 242 26.27 -11.34 -10.97
C SER A 242 25.33 -12.20 -10.11
N VAL A 243 25.54 -13.51 -10.08
CA VAL A 243 24.81 -14.44 -9.19
C VAL A 243 24.95 -14.10 -7.71
N PHE A 244 26.01 -13.36 -7.33
CA PHE A 244 26.30 -12.96 -5.95
C PHE A 244 25.49 -11.76 -5.47
N ARG A 245 24.86 -11.01 -6.38
CA ARG A 245 23.87 -10.00 -6.02
C ARG A 245 22.47 -10.59 -6.09
N PRO A 246 21.66 -10.55 -5.02
CA PRO A 246 20.28 -10.99 -5.10
C PRO A 246 19.54 -10.19 -6.18
N ARG A 247 18.69 -10.88 -6.95
CA ARG A 247 17.87 -10.22 -7.98
C ARG A 247 16.96 -9.18 -7.31
N HIS A 248 16.76 -8.04 -7.98
CA HIS A 248 15.85 -6.99 -7.51
C HIS A 248 16.22 -6.39 -6.13
N SER A 249 17.49 -6.49 -5.72
CA SER A 249 17.96 -5.98 -4.41
C SER A 249 18.34 -4.51 -4.39
N ILE A 250 18.21 -3.80 -5.52
CA ILE A 250 18.58 -2.38 -5.62
C ILE A 250 17.63 -1.56 -4.74
N VAL A 251 18.22 -0.77 -3.85
CA VAL A 251 17.52 0.19 -3.00
C VAL A 251 17.50 1.55 -3.68
N PHE A 252 16.31 2.13 -3.74
CA PHE A 252 16.00 3.42 -4.35
C PHE A 252 15.46 4.41 -3.32
N THR A 253 15.53 5.70 -3.65
CA THR A 253 14.91 6.85 -2.99
C THR A 253 14.51 7.88 -4.06
N SER A 254 14.02 9.06 -3.67
CA SER A 254 13.78 10.17 -4.61
C SER A 254 14.63 11.39 -4.29
N SER A 255 14.87 12.21 -5.32
CA SER A 255 15.58 13.48 -5.19
C SER A 255 14.85 14.43 -4.22
N GLU A 256 13.51 14.42 -4.24
CA GLU A 256 12.66 15.21 -3.36
C GLU A 256 12.84 14.83 -1.89
N LEU A 257 12.94 13.52 -1.59
CA LEU A 257 13.16 13.01 -0.24
C LEU A 257 14.56 13.40 0.27
N LEU A 258 15.61 13.21 -0.53
CA LEU A 258 16.95 13.61 -0.13
C LEU A 258 17.06 15.13 0.05
N ALA A 259 16.43 15.92 -0.82
CA ALA A 259 16.39 17.37 -0.67
C ALA A 259 15.64 17.78 0.61
N ALA A 260 14.56 17.07 0.97
CA ALA A 260 13.86 17.29 2.22
C ALA A 260 14.72 16.95 3.44
N GLU A 261 15.43 15.82 3.41
CA GLU A 261 16.35 15.41 4.47
C GLU A 261 17.51 16.41 4.63
N ALA A 262 18.12 16.85 3.52
CA ALA A 262 19.18 17.86 3.53
C ALA A 262 18.71 19.16 4.19
N ARG A 263 17.50 19.64 3.86
CA ARG A 263 16.90 20.82 4.51
C ARG A 263 16.69 20.63 6.01
N LEU A 264 16.31 19.42 6.45
CA LEU A 264 16.14 19.10 7.87
C LEU A 264 17.48 19.09 8.61
N LEU A 265 18.51 18.48 8.02
CA LEU A 265 19.86 18.43 8.59
C LEU A 265 20.50 19.82 8.69
N GLU A 266 20.38 20.63 7.63
CA GLU A 266 20.86 22.02 7.63
C GLU A 266 20.21 22.82 8.77
N ARG A 267 18.89 22.72 8.92
CA ARG A 267 18.15 23.38 10.00
C ARG A 267 18.51 22.86 11.38
N ALA A 268 18.76 21.57 11.53
CA ALA A 268 19.16 20.97 12.80
C ALA A 268 20.57 21.41 13.23
N ALA A 269 21.46 21.70 12.28
CA ALA A 269 22.81 22.19 12.55
C ALA A 269 22.87 23.68 12.94
N LEU A 270 21.79 24.45 12.75
CA LEU A 270 21.73 25.86 13.12
C LEU A 270 21.61 26.05 14.65
N LEU A 271 22.75 26.14 15.33
CA LEU A 271 22.83 26.45 16.77
C LEU A 271 22.54 27.91 17.11
N THR A 272 22.41 28.77 16.10
CA THR A 272 22.09 30.20 16.19
C THR A 272 20.61 30.48 15.96
N ALA A 273 19.75 29.45 15.92
CA ALA A 273 18.32 29.64 15.79
C ALA A 273 17.80 30.56 16.92
N PRO A 274 16.90 31.52 16.62
CA PRO A 274 16.32 32.40 17.63
C PRO A 274 15.79 31.56 18.80
N ARG A 275 16.33 31.80 20.00
CA ARG A 275 15.79 31.15 21.19
C ARG A 275 14.42 31.73 21.44
N VAL A 276 13.45 30.85 21.50
CA VAL A 276 12.10 31.29 21.79
C VAL A 276 12.01 31.65 23.26
N ALA A 277 11.67 32.90 23.56
CA ALA A 277 11.35 33.31 24.92
C ALA A 277 10.20 32.43 25.45
N LEU A 278 10.36 31.89 26.65
CA LEU A 278 9.29 31.15 27.32
C LEU A 278 8.02 32.02 27.34
N GLY A 279 6.94 31.52 26.72
CA GLY A 279 5.66 32.24 26.57
C GLY A 279 5.39 32.88 25.21
N SER A 280 6.32 32.84 24.24
CA SER A 280 6.04 33.35 22.89
C SER A 280 5.25 32.35 22.02
N ALA A 281 4.65 32.85 20.94
CA ALA A 281 3.94 32.04 19.95
C ALA A 281 4.77 30.87 19.39
N ALA A 282 6.09 31.03 19.23
CA ALA A 282 6.96 29.95 18.78
C ALA A 282 7.19 28.88 19.87
N ALA A 283 7.06 29.21 21.16
CA ALA A 283 7.21 28.26 22.26
C ALA A 283 5.93 27.43 22.37
N THR A 284 4.79 28.10 22.21
CA THR A 284 3.49 27.46 22.03
C THR A 284 3.50 26.54 20.80
N TRP A 285 4.03 26.99 19.65
CA TRP A 285 4.17 26.15 18.45
C TRP A 285 5.01 24.91 18.74
N HIS A 286 6.17 25.07 19.37
CA HIS A 286 7.07 23.97 19.71
C HIS A 286 6.43 22.97 20.68
N GLN A 287 5.74 23.46 21.72
CA GLN A 287 5.02 22.62 22.68
C GLN A 287 3.91 21.79 22.00
N ASN A 288 3.19 22.41 21.08
CA ASN A 288 2.18 21.71 20.28
C ASN A 288 2.81 20.66 19.34
N GLY A 289 3.95 20.98 18.72
CA GLY A 289 4.75 20.02 17.94
C GLY A 289 5.21 18.82 18.78
N CYS A 290 5.70 19.07 20.00
CA CYS A 290 6.07 18.02 20.95
C CYS A 290 4.87 17.15 21.37
N ALA A 291 3.69 17.73 21.54
CA ALA A 291 2.47 16.97 21.83
C ALA A 291 2.08 16.03 20.67
N VAL A 292 2.21 16.50 19.42
CA VAL A 292 2.02 15.65 18.22
C VAL A 292 3.09 14.55 18.17
N ALA A 293 4.36 14.87 18.42
CA ALA A 293 5.45 13.89 18.44
C ALA A 293 5.25 12.83 19.54
N ALA A 294 4.86 13.23 20.75
CA ALA A 294 4.57 12.32 21.86
C ALA A 294 3.36 11.40 21.56
N TYR A 295 2.33 11.93 20.89
CA TYR A 295 1.22 11.11 20.39
C TYR A 295 1.71 10.09 19.35
N ARG A 296 2.52 10.52 18.39
CA ARG A 296 3.10 9.64 17.37
C ARG A 296 3.94 8.53 17.97
N ASP A 297 4.78 8.85 18.95
CA ASP A 297 5.62 7.90 19.66
C ASP A 297 4.78 6.88 20.44
N ARG A 298 3.84 7.37 21.26
CA ARG A 298 2.95 6.52 22.07
C ARG A 298 2.13 5.52 21.25
N TYR A 299 1.73 5.91 20.05
CA TYR A 299 0.92 5.08 19.15
C TYR A 299 1.71 4.49 17.96
N ALA A 300 3.05 4.57 17.99
CA ALA A 300 3.96 4.04 16.98
C ALA A 300 3.59 4.43 15.53
N ILE A 301 3.26 5.72 15.33
CA ILE A 301 2.84 6.24 14.03
C ILE A 301 4.06 6.52 13.15
N ILE A 302 4.25 5.65 12.17
CA ILE A 302 5.36 5.69 11.20
C ILE A 302 4.95 6.22 9.81
N GLY A 303 3.65 6.46 9.58
CA GLY A 303 3.13 6.97 8.30
C GLY A 303 3.27 8.48 8.12
N ALA A 304 3.11 8.93 6.88
CA ALA A 304 3.17 10.34 6.48
C ALA A 304 2.08 11.23 7.11
N LYS A 305 0.96 10.63 7.55
CA LYS A 305 -0.10 11.37 8.25
C LYS A 305 0.35 11.78 9.66
N PRO A 306 0.19 13.06 10.05
CA PRO A 306 0.64 13.54 11.35
C PRO A 306 0.11 12.73 12.54
N LEU A 307 -1.16 12.30 12.49
CA LEU A 307 -1.86 11.63 13.60
C LEU A 307 -2.30 10.19 13.31
N GLY A 308 -1.79 9.58 12.23
CA GLY A 308 -2.05 8.17 11.91
C GLY A 308 -3.51 7.86 11.55
N VAL A 309 -3.91 6.61 11.77
CA VAL A 309 -5.26 6.08 11.51
C VAL A 309 -6.30 6.68 12.48
N VAL A 310 -7.58 6.61 12.11
CA VAL A 310 -8.68 7.02 12.99
C VAL A 310 -8.62 6.23 14.31
N PRO A 311 -8.67 6.90 15.46
CA PRO A 311 -8.57 6.25 16.76
C PRO A 311 -9.81 5.41 17.06
N GLU A 312 -9.60 4.13 17.40
CA GLU A 312 -10.69 3.17 17.65
C GLU A 312 -11.11 3.17 19.13
N SER A 313 -10.15 3.30 20.05
CA SER A 313 -10.40 3.29 21.51
C SER A 313 -10.74 4.68 22.07
N THR A 314 -11.55 4.74 23.12
CA THR A 314 -11.91 6.00 23.80
C THR A 314 -10.69 6.76 24.34
N ALA A 315 -9.70 6.06 24.88
CA ALA A 315 -8.46 6.66 25.35
C ALA A 315 -7.65 7.28 24.20
N GLN A 316 -7.52 6.57 23.07
CA GLN A 316 -6.86 7.10 21.90
C GLN A 316 -7.66 8.23 21.25
N LYS A 317 -9.00 8.20 21.27
CA LYS A 317 -9.85 9.30 20.78
C LYS A 317 -9.59 10.58 21.56
N LEU A 318 -9.44 10.49 22.88
CA LEU A 318 -9.10 11.64 23.73
C LEU A 318 -7.69 12.18 23.44
N ASP A 319 -6.70 11.29 23.37
CA ASP A 319 -5.32 11.70 23.05
C ASP A 319 -5.20 12.24 21.62
N ALA A 320 -5.92 11.64 20.67
CA ALA A 320 -5.98 12.10 19.28
C ALA A 320 -6.71 13.45 19.16
N SER A 321 -7.73 13.71 19.98
CA SER A 321 -8.39 15.01 20.07
C SER A 321 -7.42 16.08 20.57
N ARG A 322 -6.64 15.77 21.61
CA ARG A 322 -5.57 16.67 22.12
C ARG A 322 -4.49 16.91 21.05
N ALA A 323 -4.05 15.85 20.36
CA ALA A 323 -3.06 15.95 19.31
C ALA A 323 -3.59 16.68 18.05
N HIS A 324 -4.87 16.54 17.72
CA HIS A 324 -5.54 17.31 16.66
C HIS A 324 -5.59 18.80 17.02
N ALA A 325 -5.99 19.13 18.26
CA ALA A 325 -6.00 20.51 18.72
C ALA A 325 -4.60 21.12 18.67
N ALA A 326 -3.59 20.36 19.12
CA ALA A 326 -2.19 20.78 19.06
C ALA A 326 -1.69 20.97 17.62
N LEU A 327 -2.01 20.05 16.71
CA LEU A 327 -1.64 20.17 15.30
C LEU A 327 -2.28 21.41 14.66
N ALA A 328 -3.58 21.64 14.90
CA ALA A 328 -4.30 22.79 14.38
C ALA A 328 -3.75 24.11 14.95
N GLU A 329 -3.39 24.15 16.23
CA GLU A 329 -2.73 25.30 16.87
C GLU A 329 -1.36 25.58 16.24
N ALA A 330 -0.53 24.55 16.07
CA ALA A 330 0.77 24.67 15.43
C ALA A 330 0.64 25.15 13.97
N GLN A 331 -0.34 24.64 13.22
CA GLN A 331 -0.62 25.10 11.86
C GLN A 331 -1.05 26.58 11.85
N ARG A 332 -1.98 26.98 12.72
CA ARG A 332 -2.45 28.37 12.80
C ARG A 332 -1.34 29.35 13.17
N LEU A 333 -0.47 28.97 14.11
CA LEU A 333 0.69 29.78 14.51
C LEU A 333 1.73 29.86 13.38
N ALA A 334 1.91 28.78 12.61
CA ALA A 334 2.77 28.80 11.42
C ALA A 334 2.20 29.71 10.32
N ASP A 335 0.88 29.64 10.07
CA ASP A 335 0.20 30.45 9.06
C ASP A 335 0.13 31.93 9.44
N GLY A 336 -0.08 32.23 10.72
CA GLY A 336 -0.09 33.59 11.28
C GLY A 336 1.29 34.27 11.28
N HIS A 337 2.37 33.49 11.22
CA HIS A 337 3.75 33.99 11.11
C HIS A 337 4.31 33.89 9.68
N ALA A 338 3.63 33.19 8.76
CA ALA A 338 3.96 33.19 7.34
C ALA A 338 3.79 34.57 6.68
N PHE A 339 3.04 35.49 7.31
CA PHE A 339 2.92 36.88 6.84
C PHE A 339 4.15 37.75 7.16
N ASP A 340 4.96 37.40 8.15
CA ASP A 340 6.22 38.10 8.48
C ASP A 340 7.42 37.59 7.65
N ALA A 341 7.26 36.49 6.90
CA ALA A 341 8.29 35.90 6.05
C ALA A 341 8.15 36.29 4.56
N ARG A 342 7.32 37.28 4.20
CA ARG A 342 7.22 37.78 2.82
C ARG A 342 8.30 38.82 2.52
N GLY A 343 9.51 38.33 2.33
CA GLY A 343 10.59 39.05 1.69
C GLY A 343 11.33 38.11 0.75
N LEU A 344 10.69 37.72 -0.36
CA LEU A 344 11.28 37.39 -1.68
C LEU A 344 10.21 36.69 -2.53
N THR A 345 9.57 37.46 -3.40
CA THR A 345 8.67 36.98 -4.44
C THR A 345 9.50 36.37 -5.58
N VAL A 346 9.35 35.08 -5.86
CA VAL A 346 9.74 34.48 -7.14
C VAL A 346 8.47 34.14 -7.90
N ILE A 347 8.26 34.87 -9.00
CA ILE A 347 7.20 34.62 -9.97
C ILE A 347 7.73 33.57 -10.95
N ALA A 348 7.07 32.42 -11.05
CA ALA A 348 6.94 31.65 -12.29
C ALA A 348 5.92 30.51 -12.10
N GLY A 349 4.72 30.69 -12.66
CA GLY A 349 3.83 29.60 -13.01
C GLY A 349 3.87 29.39 -14.52
N LEU A 350 3.55 28.18 -14.98
CA LEU A 350 3.10 27.81 -16.33
C LEU A 350 2.43 26.41 -16.25
N PRO A 351 1.58 26.00 -17.22
CA PRO A 351 0.15 25.75 -17.06
C PRO A 351 -0.23 24.24 -17.07
N PRO A 352 -1.51 23.88 -16.84
CA PRO A 352 -1.94 22.47 -16.83
C PRO A 352 -1.99 21.87 -18.24
N ALA A 353 -1.27 20.76 -18.45
CA ALA A 353 -1.43 19.91 -19.62
C ALA A 353 -2.70 19.06 -19.44
N GLY A 354 -3.78 19.44 -20.13
CA GLY A 354 -5.00 18.66 -20.21
C GLY A 354 -4.85 17.53 -21.22
N ILE A 355 -5.09 16.29 -20.77
CA ILE A 355 -5.35 15.15 -21.64
C ILE A 355 -6.76 15.34 -22.22
N ARG A 356 -6.89 15.36 -23.55
CA ARG A 356 -8.19 15.27 -24.23
C ARG A 356 -8.59 13.78 -24.29
N ILE A 357 -9.82 13.50 -23.85
CA ILE A 357 -10.53 12.23 -24.00
C ILE A 357 -10.83 11.98 -25.48
#